data_AF-A0A3P1VLY8-F1
#
_entry.id   AF-A0A3P1VLY8-F1
#
_cell.length_a   1.000
_cell.length_b   1.000
_cell.length_c   1.000
_cell.angle_alpha   90.00
_cell.angle_beta   90.00
_cell.angle_gamma   90.00
#
_symmetry.space_group_name_H-M   'P 1'
#
loop_
_entity.id
_entity.type
_entity.pdbx_description
1 polymer ?
#
loop_
_entity_poly.entity_id
_entity_poly.type
_entity_poly.pdbx_seq_one_letter_code
_entity_poly.pdbx_strand_id
1 'polypeptide(L)'
;MKIDLSNEELFYENEINFEKKLNFVFGKNGTGKSTLTKLLKEYGEQDYDVRVFQGFENMVGANNRLNAVILGEENNEIAQEIEIKKEDIKKKDEEIDKINLEIKEPKDNSENLWKKFEKIEKNIKQKENEKEKFYTEAASKIKNMGEPQIAKPNYNKTHFEAEKKNAKLLGEADIEYLKKLIKTEVKMAQEIEFPNINLQDELNRINSILEKKVEEKISIKRLEDNEEKRNFAEKGLHLHKVGEICSFCGNIINEKEYSELVKYFLADDIKEFQKEIEISKDNYRKIIENIENIKFDKNNFYPNNIEKLTKIIEEYEIIKEKIIKIFELFLKKLEKK
;
A
#
# COMPACT_ATOMS: atom_id res chain seq x y z
N MET A 1 51.34 -67.01 -58.94
CA MET A 1 50.71 -66.10 -57.96
C MET A 1 50.87 -66.72 -56.59
N LYS A 2 51.49 -65.99 -55.67
CA LYS A 2 51.76 -66.46 -54.30
C LYS A 2 50.77 -65.78 -53.36
N ILE A 3 50.13 -66.54 -52.48
CA ILE A 3 49.11 -66.04 -51.56
C ILE A 3 49.55 -66.33 -50.14
N ASP A 4 49.58 -65.29 -49.32
CA ASP A 4 49.80 -65.41 -47.88
C ASP A 4 48.49 -65.78 -47.19
N LEU A 5 48.55 -66.85 -46.39
CA LEU A 5 47.44 -67.42 -45.62
C LEU A 5 47.72 -67.35 -44.11
N SER A 6 48.77 -66.66 -43.66
CA SER A 6 49.17 -66.60 -42.25
C SER A 6 48.07 -66.11 -41.31
N ASN A 7 47.12 -65.33 -41.84
CA ASN A 7 46.03 -64.72 -41.08
C ASN A 7 44.71 -65.52 -41.14
N GLU A 8 44.70 -66.68 -41.80
CA GLU A 8 43.50 -67.47 -42.05
C GLU A 8 43.56 -68.82 -41.32
N GLU A 9 42.82 -68.95 -40.22
CA GLU A 9 42.79 -70.16 -39.38
C GLU A 9 42.29 -71.43 -40.10
N LEU A 10 41.67 -71.26 -41.28
CA LEU A 10 41.11 -72.35 -42.08
C LEU A 10 42.16 -73.17 -42.84
N PHE A 11 43.38 -72.65 -43.01
CA PHE A 11 44.45 -73.30 -43.77
C PHE A 11 45.62 -73.69 -42.87
N TYR A 12 46.14 -74.90 -43.05
CA TYR A 12 47.28 -75.40 -42.27
C TYR A 12 48.62 -74.84 -42.74
N GLU A 13 48.70 -74.45 -44.01
CA GLU A 13 49.90 -73.85 -44.60
C GLU A 13 49.72 -72.34 -44.63
N ASN A 14 50.77 -71.62 -44.26
CA ASN A 14 50.77 -70.15 -44.24
C ASN A 14 50.87 -69.55 -45.65
N GLU A 15 51.08 -70.36 -46.69
CA GLU A 15 51.28 -69.85 -48.04
C GLU A 15 50.89 -70.88 -49.09
N ILE A 16 50.24 -70.44 -50.16
CA ILE A 16 49.97 -71.27 -51.35
C ILE A 16 50.51 -70.56 -52.59
N ASN A 17 51.28 -71.30 -53.41
CA ASN A 17 51.78 -70.80 -54.69
C ASN A 17 51.08 -71.45 -55.88
N PHE A 18 50.44 -70.62 -56.71
CA PHE A 18 49.83 -70.98 -57.98
C PHE A 18 50.79 -70.69 -59.12
N GLU A 19 51.65 -71.64 -59.46
CA GLU A 19 52.70 -71.47 -60.48
C GLU A 19 52.22 -71.77 -61.89
N LYS A 20 51.20 -72.62 -62.03
CA LYS A 20 50.71 -73.05 -63.35
C LYS A 20 49.73 -72.03 -63.92
N LYS A 21 49.62 -71.99 -65.25
CA LYS A 21 48.59 -71.21 -65.95
C LYS A 21 47.16 -71.63 -65.59
N LEU A 22 46.98 -72.92 -65.29
CA LEU A 22 45.70 -73.50 -64.91
C LEU A 22 45.89 -74.31 -63.62
N ASN A 23 45.14 -73.95 -62.59
CA ASN A 23 45.17 -74.61 -61.29
C ASN A 23 43.75 -75.05 -60.94
N PHE A 24 43.61 -76.27 -60.45
CA PHE A 24 42.33 -76.81 -60.00
C PHE A 24 42.38 -76.98 -58.49
N VAL A 25 41.44 -76.33 -57.79
CA VAL A 25 41.29 -76.46 -56.34
C VAL A 25 39.95 -77.13 -56.06
N PHE A 26 39.98 -78.28 -55.40
CA PHE A 26 38.80 -79.05 -55.06
C PHE A 26 38.83 -79.47 -53.59
N GLY A 27 37.65 -79.57 -53.00
CA GLY A 27 37.47 -79.90 -51.58
C GLY A 27 35.99 -80.04 -51.26
N LYS A 28 35.66 -80.68 -50.13
CA LYS A 28 34.28 -80.78 -49.66
C LYS A 28 33.69 -79.40 -49.35
N ASN A 29 32.37 -79.30 -49.20
CA ASN A 29 31.75 -78.04 -48.76
C ASN A 29 32.27 -77.66 -47.37
N GLY A 30 32.55 -76.37 -47.16
CA GLY A 30 33.10 -75.85 -45.91
C GLY A 30 34.64 -75.90 -45.78
N THR A 31 35.38 -76.43 -46.75
CA THR A 31 36.86 -76.53 -46.68
C THR A 31 37.59 -75.26 -47.13
N GLY A 32 36.99 -74.07 -46.99
CA GLY A 32 37.65 -72.79 -47.30
C GLY A 32 37.76 -72.38 -48.77
N LYS A 33 37.14 -73.10 -49.72
CA LYS A 33 37.21 -72.77 -51.17
C LYS A 33 36.79 -71.32 -51.49
N SER A 34 35.66 -70.87 -50.94
CA SER A 34 35.16 -69.50 -51.18
C SER A 34 36.04 -68.44 -50.52
N THR A 35 36.63 -68.75 -49.35
CA THR A 35 37.60 -67.88 -48.67
C THR A 35 38.85 -67.70 -49.52
N LEU A 36 39.38 -68.80 -50.08
CA LEU A 36 40.51 -68.76 -51.01
C LEU A 36 40.21 -67.92 -52.26
N THR A 37 38.99 -67.99 -52.80
CA THR A 37 38.56 -67.13 -53.93
C THR A 37 38.54 -65.66 -53.56
N LYS A 38 38.14 -65.28 -52.33
CA LYS A 38 38.19 -63.89 -51.86
C LYS A 38 39.63 -63.39 -51.74
N LEU A 39 40.50 -64.18 -51.13
CA LEU A 39 41.93 -63.83 -51.00
C LEU A 39 42.61 -63.72 -52.37
N LEU A 40 42.29 -64.60 -53.31
CA LEU A 40 42.75 -64.51 -54.71
C LEU A 40 42.33 -63.19 -55.37
N LYS A 41 41.12 -62.71 -55.09
CA LYS A 41 40.64 -61.42 -55.59
C LYS A 41 41.43 -60.26 -54.95
N GLU A 42 41.48 -60.22 -53.63
CA GLU A 42 42.15 -59.14 -52.87
C GLU A 42 43.65 -59.01 -53.16
N TYR A 43 44.39 -60.13 -53.15
CA TYR A 43 45.83 -60.12 -53.45
C TYR A 43 46.11 -59.96 -54.94
N GLY A 44 45.25 -60.50 -55.80
CA GLY A 44 45.49 -60.50 -57.25
C GLY A 44 45.14 -59.19 -57.93
N GLU A 45 44.18 -58.42 -57.42
CA GLU A 45 43.79 -57.10 -57.96
C GLU A 45 44.94 -56.07 -57.92
N GLN A 46 45.99 -56.30 -57.11
CA GLN A 46 47.17 -55.43 -57.08
C GLN A 46 48.00 -55.48 -58.37
N ASP A 47 48.11 -56.67 -58.98
CA ASP A 47 49.01 -56.93 -60.12
C ASP A 47 48.29 -57.47 -61.37
N TYR A 48 47.04 -57.91 -61.26
CA TYR A 48 46.28 -58.61 -62.32
C TYR A 48 44.80 -58.15 -62.39
N ASP A 49 44.19 -58.23 -63.58
CA ASP A 49 42.72 -58.16 -63.74
C ASP A 49 42.11 -59.50 -63.26
N VAL A 50 41.66 -59.53 -62.01
CA VAL A 50 41.05 -60.73 -61.40
C VAL A 50 39.54 -60.70 -61.57
N ARG A 51 39.02 -61.68 -62.31
CA ARG A 51 37.56 -61.86 -62.48
C ARG A 51 37.10 -63.12 -61.78
N VAL A 52 36.32 -62.93 -60.72
CA VAL A 52 35.67 -64.00 -59.99
C VAL A 52 34.31 -64.27 -60.62
N PHE A 53 34.12 -65.47 -61.17
CA PHE A 53 32.83 -65.90 -61.69
C PHE A 53 32.17 -66.88 -60.72
N GLN A 54 31.09 -66.45 -60.05
CA GLN A 54 30.31 -67.24 -59.09
C GLN A 54 28.89 -67.54 -59.61
N GLY A 55 28.72 -67.64 -60.93
CA GLY A 55 27.42 -67.81 -61.58
C GLY A 55 26.78 -66.49 -61.99
N PHE A 56 25.57 -66.56 -62.56
CA PHE A 56 24.88 -65.41 -63.15
C PHE A 56 23.94 -64.66 -62.18
N GLU A 57 23.75 -65.19 -60.97
CA GLU A 57 22.77 -64.66 -60.01
C GLU A 57 23.08 -63.24 -59.56
N ASN A 58 24.36 -62.87 -59.41
CA ASN A 58 24.77 -61.53 -58.98
C ASN A 58 24.85 -60.53 -60.15
N MET A 59 25.02 -61.00 -61.38
CA MET A 59 25.20 -60.15 -62.57
C MET A 59 23.89 -59.77 -63.27
N VAL A 60 22.79 -60.46 -62.96
CA VAL A 60 21.51 -60.29 -63.66
C VAL A 60 20.43 -59.92 -62.65
N GLY A 61 20.08 -58.63 -62.63
CA GLY A 61 18.94 -58.10 -61.87
C GLY A 61 17.72 -57.88 -62.77
N ALA A 62 16.55 -57.71 -62.17
CA ALA A 62 15.32 -57.35 -62.88
C ALA A 62 14.84 -55.96 -62.44
N ASN A 63 14.63 -55.05 -63.39
CA ASN A 63 13.96 -53.77 -63.15
C ASN A 63 12.49 -53.89 -63.54
N ASN A 64 11.64 -54.14 -62.54
CA ASN A 64 10.20 -54.33 -62.73
C ASN A 64 9.47 -53.07 -63.23
N ARG A 65 10.06 -51.87 -63.09
CA ARG A 65 9.43 -50.60 -63.54
C ARG A 65 9.58 -50.38 -65.04
N LEU A 66 10.69 -50.84 -65.62
CA LEU A 66 11.01 -50.67 -67.04
C LEU A 66 10.89 -51.99 -67.83
N ASN A 67 10.45 -53.07 -67.18
CA ASN A 67 10.50 -54.43 -67.73
C ASN A 67 11.87 -54.76 -68.36
N ALA A 68 12.94 -54.38 -67.68
CA ALA A 68 14.30 -54.45 -68.22
C ALA A 68 15.20 -55.35 -67.36
N VAL A 69 16.16 -56.00 -68.01
CA VAL A 69 17.21 -56.77 -67.35
C VAL A 69 18.36 -55.83 -66.99
N ILE A 70 18.74 -55.81 -65.72
CA ILE A 70 19.90 -55.08 -65.21
C ILE A 70 21.11 -56.01 -65.34
N LEU A 71 22.18 -55.52 -65.96
CA LEU A 71 23.41 -56.26 -66.15
C LEU A 71 24.56 -55.62 -65.38
N GLY A 72 25.34 -56.44 -64.69
CA GLY A 72 26.52 -56.02 -63.90
C GLY A 72 26.20 -55.89 -62.41
N GLU A 73 27.16 -56.28 -61.57
CA GLU A 73 27.04 -56.31 -60.11
C GLU A 73 26.77 -54.90 -59.55
N GLU A 74 27.57 -53.90 -59.95
CA GLU A 74 27.41 -52.51 -59.52
C GLU A 74 26.02 -51.93 -59.84
N ASN A 75 25.49 -52.23 -61.04
CA ASN A 75 24.17 -51.75 -61.46
C ASN A 75 23.04 -52.41 -60.66
N ASN A 76 23.24 -53.68 -60.27
CA ASN A 76 22.28 -54.41 -59.45
C ASN A 76 22.26 -53.88 -58.00
N GLU A 77 23.43 -53.56 -57.44
CA GLU A 77 23.57 -52.91 -56.12
C GLU A 77 22.90 -51.52 -56.10
N ILE A 78 23.20 -50.65 -57.08
CA ILE A 78 22.57 -49.33 -57.19
C ILE A 78 21.05 -49.43 -57.32
N ALA A 79 20.54 -50.42 -58.06
CA ALA A 79 19.11 -50.64 -58.21
C ALA A 79 18.44 -51.04 -56.88
N GLN A 80 19.09 -51.86 -56.06
CA GLN A 80 18.62 -52.22 -54.72
C GLN A 80 18.58 -50.98 -53.81
N GLU A 81 19.62 -50.16 -53.79
CA GLU A 81 19.65 -48.92 -53.01
C GLU A 81 18.55 -47.93 -53.41
N ILE A 82 18.29 -47.80 -54.71
CA ILE A 82 17.21 -46.95 -55.24
C ILE A 82 15.85 -47.43 -54.70
N GLU A 83 15.63 -48.74 -54.65
CA GLU A 83 14.36 -49.28 -54.18
C GLU A 83 14.17 -49.02 -52.67
N ILE A 84 15.21 -49.22 -51.87
CA ILE A 84 15.20 -48.87 -50.44
C ILE A 84 14.87 -47.39 -50.24
N LYS A 85 15.54 -46.49 -50.99
CA LYS A 85 15.28 -45.04 -50.88
C LYS A 85 13.86 -44.65 -51.29
N LYS A 86 13.26 -45.33 -52.26
CA LYS A 86 11.84 -45.10 -52.62
C LYS A 86 10.90 -45.53 -51.51
N GLU A 87 11.15 -46.68 -50.88
CA GLU A 87 10.37 -47.12 -49.72
C GLU A 87 10.45 -46.11 -48.58
N ASP A 88 11.63 -45.55 -48.33
CA ASP A 88 11.81 -44.52 -47.31
C ASP A 88 11.10 -43.20 -47.64
N ILE A 89 11.12 -42.77 -48.91
CA ILE A 89 10.34 -41.61 -49.37
C ILE A 89 8.86 -41.86 -49.12
N LYS A 90 8.35 -43.04 -49.48
CA LYS A 90 6.95 -43.39 -49.27
C LYS A 90 6.55 -43.36 -47.78
N LYS A 91 7.40 -43.89 -46.89
CA LYS A 91 7.16 -43.81 -45.43
C LYS A 91 7.12 -42.36 -44.94
N LYS A 92 8.03 -41.51 -45.42
CA LYS A 92 8.04 -40.08 -45.06
C LYS A 92 6.83 -39.33 -45.59
N ASP A 93 6.38 -39.63 -46.81
CA ASP A 93 5.17 -39.05 -47.37
C ASP A 93 3.94 -39.44 -46.54
N GLU A 94 3.84 -40.71 -46.11
CA GLU A 94 2.78 -41.17 -45.22
C GLU A 94 2.82 -40.49 -43.84
N GLU A 95 4.00 -40.19 -43.28
CA GLU A 95 4.16 -39.41 -42.05
C GLU A 95 3.73 -37.95 -42.23
N ILE A 96 4.14 -37.33 -43.34
CA ILE A 96 3.75 -35.96 -43.70
C ILE A 96 2.23 -35.86 -43.81
N ASP A 97 1.58 -36.84 -44.44
CA ASP A 97 0.13 -36.88 -44.58
C ASP A 97 -0.57 -37.00 -43.22
N LYS A 98 -0.08 -37.87 -42.32
CA LYS A 98 -0.62 -37.98 -40.95
C LYS A 98 -0.51 -36.66 -40.17
N ILE A 99 0.64 -35.99 -40.24
CA ILE A 99 0.84 -34.70 -39.58
C ILE A 99 -0.09 -33.64 -40.19
N ASN A 100 -0.22 -33.61 -41.52
CA ASN A 100 -1.08 -32.69 -42.23
C ASN A 100 -2.56 -32.83 -41.84
N LEU A 101 -3.03 -34.05 -41.60
CA LEU A 101 -4.40 -34.31 -41.13
C LEU A 101 -4.67 -33.69 -39.74
N GLU A 102 -3.64 -33.62 -38.88
CA GLU A 102 -3.77 -33.04 -37.54
C GLU A 102 -3.69 -31.51 -37.51
N ILE A 103 -2.82 -30.92 -38.34
CA ILE A 103 -2.50 -29.47 -38.27
C ILE A 103 -3.32 -28.61 -39.23
N LYS A 104 -3.93 -29.17 -40.27
CA LYS A 104 -4.74 -28.41 -41.24
C LYS A 104 -6.19 -28.34 -40.78
N GLU A 105 -6.93 -27.37 -41.30
CA GLU A 105 -8.37 -27.31 -41.09
C GLU A 105 -9.03 -28.57 -41.68
N PRO A 106 -9.73 -29.38 -40.85
CA PRO A 106 -10.39 -30.58 -41.34
C PRO A 106 -11.59 -30.17 -42.20
N LYS A 107 -11.75 -30.80 -43.35
CA LYS A 107 -12.88 -30.54 -44.28
C LYS A 107 -14.21 -31.08 -43.74
N ASP A 108 -14.11 -31.95 -42.76
CA ASP A 108 -15.15 -32.70 -42.09
C ASP A 108 -15.27 -32.26 -40.62
N ASN A 109 -16.34 -32.71 -39.96
CA ASN A 109 -16.61 -32.30 -38.58
C ASN A 109 -15.73 -33.01 -37.53
N SER A 110 -14.67 -33.71 -37.97
CA SER A 110 -13.69 -34.39 -37.14
C SER A 110 -12.90 -33.38 -36.29
N GLU A 111 -12.46 -33.84 -35.12
CA GLU A 111 -11.75 -33.05 -34.11
C GLU A 111 -10.24 -33.34 -34.20
N ASN A 112 -9.46 -32.38 -34.69
CA ASN A 112 -8.00 -32.48 -34.79
C ASN A 112 -7.29 -31.39 -33.96
N LEU A 113 -5.96 -31.39 -33.94
CA LEU A 113 -5.17 -30.38 -33.22
C LEU A 113 -5.48 -28.94 -33.67
N TRP A 114 -5.71 -28.71 -34.97
CA TRP A 114 -6.10 -27.38 -35.47
C TRP A 114 -7.38 -26.86 -34.83
N LYS A 115 -8.47 -27.65 -34.80
CA LYS A 115 -9.73 -27.23 -34.16
C LYS A 115 -9.56 -26.99 -32.66
N LYS A 116 -8.74 -27.79 -31.98
CA LYS A 116 -8.44 -27.58 -30.55
C LYS A 116 -7.72 -26.24 -30.34
N PHE A 117 -6.74 -25.92 -31.18
CA PHE A 117 -6.04 -24.63 -31.13
C PHE A 117 -7.02 -23.47 -31.37
N GLU A 118 -7.85 -23.55 -32.41
CA GLU A 118 -8.84 -22.53 -32.74
C GLU A 118 -9.86 -22.30 -31.59
N LYS A 119 -10.32 -23.38 -30.94
CA LYS A 119 -11.17 -23.30 -29.74
C LYS A 119 -10.46 -22.60 -28.58
N ILE A 120 -9.20 -22.94 -28.33
CA ILE A 120 -8.39 -22.30 -27.27
C ILE A 120 -8.20 -20.81 -27.58
N GLU A 121 -7.86 -20.47 -28.82
CA GLU A 121 -7.67 -19.09 -29.25
C GLU A 121 -8.97 -18.26 -29.08
N LYS A 122 -10.12 -18.82 -29.50
CA LYS A 122 -11.44 -18.22 -29.26
C LYS A 122 -11.70 -18.02 -27.76
N ASN A 123 -11.39 -19.00 -26.92
CA ASN A 123 -11.57 -18.90 -25.47
C ASN A 123 -10.66 -17.83 -24.85
N ILE A 124 -9.40 -17.73 -25.27
CA ILE A 124 -8.48 -16.68 -24.82
C ILE A 124 -9.04 -15.31 -25.18
N LYS A 125 -9.41 -15.11 -26.44
CA LYS A 125 -9.99 -13.85 -26.92
C LYS A 125 -11.28 -13.49 -26.16
N GLN A 126 -12.12 -14.48 -25.88
CA GLN A 126 -13.32 -14.27 -25.07
C GLN A 126 -12.97 -13.81 -23.65
N LYS A 127 -12.00 -14.47 -22.99
CA LYS A 127 -11.57 -14.11 -21.63
C LYS A 127 -10.91 -12.74 -21.56
N GLU A 128 -10.12 -12.37 -22.58
CA GLU A 128 -9.57 -11.03 -22.71
C GLU A 128 -10.66 -9.98 -22.87
N ASN A 129 -11.66 -10.23 -23.71
CA ASN A 129 -12.81 -9.34 -23.86
C ASN A 129 -13.62 -9.22 -22.56
N GLU A 130 -13.85 -10.32 -21.83
CA GLU A 130 -14.52 -10.30 -20.52
C GLU A 130 -13.75 -9.44 -19.51
N LYS A 131 -12.43 -9.57 -19.47
CA LYS A 131 -11.55 -8.75 -18.64
C LYS A 131 -11.66 -7.27 -19.05
N GLU A 132 -11.45 -6.94 -20.31
CA GLU A 132 -11.53 -5.55 -20.81
C GLU A 132 -12.88 -4.90 -20.50
N LYS A 133 -13.97 -5.67 -20.65
CA LYS A 133 -15.32 -5.23 -20.33
C LYS A 133 -15.46 -4.92 -18.83
N PHE A 134 -14.97 -5.80 -17.95
CA PHE A 134 -14.99 -5.57 -16.51
C PHE A 134 -14.27 -4.28 -16.11
N TYR A 135 -13.05 -4.06 -16.60
CA TYR A 135 -12.27 -2.84 -16.28
C TYR A 135 -12.97 -1.58 -16.79
N THR A 136 -13.56 -1.65 -17.98
CA THR A 136 -14.31 -0.54 -18.58
C THR A 136 -15.59 -0.24 -17.80
N GLU A 137 -16.35 -1.26 -17.41
CA GLU A 137 -17.57 -1.12 -16.59
C GLU A 137 -17.26 -0.57 -15.21
N ALA A 138 -16.22 -1.09 -14.54
CA ALA A 138 -15.78 -0.60 -13.24
C ALA A 138 -15.38 0.88 -13.31
N ALA A 139 -14.60 1.26 -14.32
CA ALA A 139 -14.23 2.66 -14.51
C ALA A 139 -15.45 3.55 -14.80
N SER A 140 -16.40 3.07 -15.61
CA SER A 140 -17.65 3.79 -15.88
C SER A 140 -18.48 4.00 -14.62
N LYS A 141 -18.59 2.97 -13.75
CA LYS A 141 -19.29 3.09 -12.46
C LYS A 141 -18.67 4.19 -11.61
N ILE A 142 -17.35 4.19 -11.44
CA ILE A 142 -16.61 5.21 -10.67
C ILE A 142 -16.82 6.61 -11.26
N LYS A 143 -16.68 6.74 -12.58
CA LYS A 143 -16.88 8.01 -13.30
C LYS A 143 -18.29 8.58 -13.08
N ASN A 144 -19.30 7.72 -13.03
CA ASN A 144 -20.70 8.11 -12.93
C ASN A 144 -21.22 8.18 -11.49
N MET A 145 -20.38 7.94 -10.47
CA MET A 145 -20.76 8.22 -9.07
C MET A 145 -20.85 9.73 -8.88
N GLY A 146 -22.05 10.25 -8.63
CA GLY A 146 -22.33 11.69 -8.53
C GLY A 146 -22.44 12.25 -7.11
N GLU A 147 -22.61 11.41 -6.10
CA GLU A 147 -22.89 11.86 -4.72
C GLU A 147 -21.96 11.24 -3.67
N PRO A 148 -20.73 11.74 -3.51
CA PRO A 148 -20.08 12.84 -4.25
C PRO A 148 -19.44 12.38 -5.57
N GLN A 149 -19.12 13.33 -6.45
CA GLN A 149 -18.27 13.05 -7.61
C GLN A 149 -16.84 12.74 -7.16
N ILE A 150 -16.47 11.46 -7.22
CA ILE A 150 -15.17 10.97 -6.74
C ILE A 150 -14.07 10.90 -7.81
N ALA A 151 -14.44 11.09 -9.08
CA ALA A 151 -13.52 10.96 -10.21
C ALA A 151 -13.73 12.04 -11.27
N LYS A 152 -12.68 12.29 -12.07
CA LYS A 152 -12.72 13.26 -13.16
C LYS A 152 -13.71 12.83 -14.25
N PRO A 153 -14.32 13.77 -14.99
CA PRO A 153 -15.24 13.45 -16.10
C PRO A 153 -14.63 12.56 -17.20
N ASN A 154 -13.31 12.57 -17.35
CA ASN A 154 -12.58 11.77 -18.34
C ASN A 154 -12.01 10.45 -17.77
N TYR A 155 -12.41 10.05 -16.55
CA TYR A 155 -11.97 8.79 -15.93
C TYR A 155 -12.30 7.59 -16.82
N ASN A 156 -11.34 6.68 -17.00
CA ASN A 156 -11.43 5.55 -17.92
C ASN A 156 -10.65 4.33 -17.40
N LYS A 157 -10.65 3.23 -18.17
CA LYS A 157 -10.03 1.96 -17.76
C LYS A 157 -8.56 2.08 -17.34
N THR A 158 -7.77 2.90 -18.02
CA THR A 158 -6.32 3.06 -17.74
C THR A 158 -6.08 3.70 -16.38
N HIS A 159 -6.97 4.62 -15.97
CA HIS A 159 -6.91 5.22 -14.64
C HIS A 159 -7.23 4.17 -13.56
N PHE A 160 -8.29 3.38 -13.77
CA PHE A 160 -8.67 2.30 -12.86
C PHE A 160 -7.55 1.25 -12.71
N GLU A 161 -6.89 0.88 -13.81
CA GLU A 161 -5.72 -0.03 -13.77
C GLU A 161 -4.56 0.53 -12.95
N ALA A 162 -4.23 1.82 -13.14
CA ALA A 162 -3.16 2.48 -12.40
C ALA A 162 -3.45 2.60 -10.90
N GLU A 163 -4.73 2.75 -10.54
CA GLU A 163 -5.20 2.88 -9.16
C GLU A 163 -5.33 1.54 -8.43
N LYS A 164 -5.28 0.41 -9.14
CA LYS A 164 -5.33 -0.93 -8.54
C LYS A 164 -4.31 -1.13 -7.41
N LYS A 165 -3.13 -0.52 -7.51
CA LYS A 165 -2.09 -0.56 -6.46
C LYS A 165 -2.53 0.08 -5.13
N ASN A 166 -3.51 0.98 -5.19
CA ASN A 166 -4.07 1.66 -4.02
C ASN A 166 -5.29 0.93 -3.46
N ALA A 167 -5.71 -0.19 -4.07
CA ALA A 167 -6.89 -0.93 -3.65
C ALA A 167 -6.69 -1.47 -2.22
N LYS A 168 -7.63 -1.13 -1.35
CA LYS A 168 -7.71 -1.62 0.02
C LYS A 168 -9.10 -2.16 0.27
N LEU A 169 -9.18 -3.23 1.06
CA LEU A 169 -10.45 -3.68 1.59
C LEU A 169 -10.92 -2.64 2.62
N LEU A 170 -12.11 -2.11 2.43
CA LEU A 170 -12.72 -1.14 3.32
C LEU A 170 -13.92 -1.78 4.01
N GLY A 171 -14.04 -1.60 5.32
CA GLY A 171 -15.25 -1.95 6.05
C GLY A 171 -16.37 -0.94 5.80
N GLU A 172 -17.59 -1.27 6.22
CA GLU A 172 -18.74 -0.36 6.10
C GLU A 172 -18.50 0.96 6.85
N ALA A 173 -17.89 0.89 8.03
CA ALA A 173 -17.52 2.06 8.83
C ALA A 173 -16.51 2.98 8.10
N ASP A 174 -15.50 2.40 7.43
CA ASP A 174 -14.51 3.16 6.66
C ASP A 174 -15.15 3.87 5.47
N ILE A 175 -16.07 3.17 4.78
CA ILE A 175 -16.80 3.73 3.64
C ILE A 175 -17.65 4.92 4.09
N GLU A 176 -18.37 4.79 5.19
CA GLU A 176 -19.19 5.88 5.72
C GLU A 176 -18.32 7.07 6.15
N TYR A 177 -17.20 6.80 6.81
CA TYR A 177 -16.22 7.80 7.21
C TYR A 177 -15.66 8.57 5.99
N LEU A 178 -15.19 7.87 4.95
CA LEU A 178 -14.65 8.49 3.74
C LEU A 178 -15.71 9.28 2.97
N LYS A 179 -16.96 8.80 2.93
CA LYS A 179 -18.09 9.56 2.35
C LYS A 179 -18.33 10.87 3.08
N LYS A 180 -18.32 10.87 4.42
CA LYS A 180 -18.44 12.09 5.23
C LYS A 180 -17.28 13.04 4.95
N LEU A 181 -16.06 12.53 4.86
CA LEU A 181 -14.87 13.33 4.57
C LEU A 181 -14.96 14.04 3.21
N ILE A 182 -15.34 13.33 2.15
CA ILE A 182 -15.43 13.93 0.80
C ILE A 182 -16.54 14.98 0.71
N LYS A 183 -17.65 14.79 1.43
CA LYS A 183 -18.76 15.76 1.49
C LYS A 183 -18.47 16.96 2.39
N THR A 184 -17.37 16.95 3.13
CA THR A 184 -17.03 18.02 4.06
C THR A 184 -16.51 19.22 3.27
N GLU A 185 -17.13 20.39 3.48
CA GLU A 185 -16.61 21.66 2.98
C GLU A 185 -15.26 22.01 3.63
N VAL A 186 -14.56 23.02 3.10
CA VAL A 186 -13.33 23.50 3.72
C VAL A 186 -13.65 23.99 5.13
N LYS A 187 -13.06 23.33 6.13
CA LYS A 187 -13.27 23.67 7.53
C LYS A 187 -12.08 24.47 8.05
N MET A 188 -12.38 25.62 8.64
CA MET A 188 -11.42 26.50 9.28
C MET A 188 -11.63 26.41 10.78
N ALA A 189 -10.64 25.88 11.51
CA ALA A 189 -10.68 25.89 12.95
C ALA A 189 -10.53 27.33 13.44
N GLN A 190 -11.42 27.76 14.33
CA GLN A 190 -11.33 29.07 14.97
C GLN A 190 -10.17 29.04 15.97
N GLU A 191 -9.38 30.11 15.97
CA GLU A 191 -8.40 30.35 17.02
C GLU A 191 -9.13 30.74 18.30
N ILE A 192 -8.89 29.98 19.38
CA ILE A 192 -9.49 30.23 20.69
C ILE A 192 -8.40 30.82 21.56
N GLU A 193 -8.55 32.09 21.90
CA GLU A 193 -7.65 32.76 22.83
C GLU A 193 -8.06 32.45 24.27
N PHE A 194 -7.13 31.89 25.03
CA PHE A 194 -7.28 31.73 26.47
C PHE A 194 -6.65 32.93 27.18
N PRO A 195 -7.30 33.53 28.19
CA PRO A 195 -6.70 34.63 28.93
C PRO A 195 -5.37 34.20 29.56
N ASN A 196 -4.31 34.95 29.27
CA ASN A 196 -2.99 34.69 29.85
C ASN A 196 -2.99 35.07 31.33
N ILE A 197 -3.14 34.07 32.18
CA ILE A 197 -3.29 34.24 33.63
C ILE A 197 -2.13 33.53 34.32
N ASN A 198 -1.36 34.29 35.10
CA ASN A 198 -0.42 33.72 36.04
C ASN A 198 -1.06 33.65 37.44
N LEU A 199 -1.54 32.45 37.81
CA LEU A 199 -2.19 32.23 39.11
C LEU A 199 -1.28 32.56 40.30
N GLN A 200 0.05 32.43 40.15
CA GLN A 200 1.00 32.76 41.22
C GLN A 200 1.08 34.26 41.45
N ASP A 201 1.10 35.04 40.36
CA ASP A 201 1.14 36.50 40.44
C ASP A 201 -0.17 37.04 41.04
N GLU A 202 -1.31 36.47 40.64
CA GLU A 202 -2.61 36.84 41.21
C GLU A 202 -2.73 36.48 42.70
N LEU A 203 -2.19 35.33 43.11
CA LEU A 203 -2.12 34.95 44.52
C LEU A 203 -1.29 35.96 45.33
N ASN A 204 -0.11 36.33 44.81
CA ASN A 204 0.77 37.32 45.45
C ASN A 204 0.08 38.68 45.57
N ARG A 205 -0.61 39.12 44.52
CA ARG A 205 -1.37 40.36 44.49
C ARG A 205 -2.47 40.37 45.56
N ILE A 206 -3.25 39.30 45.66
CA ILE A 206 -4.33 39.22 46.67
C ILE A 206 -3.76 39.18 48.08
N ASN A 207 -2.71 38.39 48.33
CA ASN A 207 -2.09 38.36 49.64
C ASN A 207 -1.59 39.75 50.04
N SER A 208 -0.99 40.51 49.11
CA SER A 208 -0.59 41.90 49.35
C SER A 208 -1.78 42.79 49.74
N ILE A 209 -2.93 42.65 49.09
CA ILE A 209 -4.15 43.41 49.43
C ILE A 209 -4.69 42.98 50.81
N LEU A 210 -4.73 41.68 51.09
CA LEU A 210 -5.26 41.15 52.34
C LEU A 210 -4.38 41.48 53.55
N GLU A 211 -3.05 41.50 53.38
CA GLU A 211 -2.07 41.85 54.42
C GLU A 211 -1.97 43.36 54.66
N LYS A 212 -2.31 44.18 53.66
CA LYS A 212 -2.34 45.65 53.79
C LYS A 212 -3.28 46.04 54.93
N LYS A 213 -2.71 46.73 55.92
CA LYS A 213 -3.41 47.40 57.01
C LYS A 213 -3.27 48.89 56.73
N VAL A 214 -4.40 49.57 56.50
CA VAL A 214 -4.40 51.03 56.37
C VAL A 214 -4.23 51.58 57.78
N GLU A 215 -3.08 52.20 58.06
CA GLU A 215 -2.86 52.85 59.36
C GLU A 215 -3.79 54.05 59.48
N GLU A 216 -4.64 54.04 60.51
CA GLU A 216 -5.53 55.15 60.84
C GLU A 216 -4.66 56.38 61.15
N LYS A 217 -4.57 57.33 60.22
CA LYS A 217 -3.79 58.59 60.37
C LYS A 217 -4.21 59.42 61.60
N ILE A 218 -5.36 59.13 62.19
CA ILE A 218 -5.91 59.74 63.41
C ILE A 218 -6.47 58.60 64.25
N SER A 219 -5.99 58.39 65.48
CA SER A 219 -6.62 57.41 66.37
C SER A 219 -7.72 58.10 67.19
N ILE A 220 -8.95 57.59 67.09
CA ILE A 220 -10.08 58.09 67.87
C ILE A 220 -10.28 57.14 69.06
N LYS A 221 -9.81 57.53 70.25
CA LYS A 221 -9.89 56.71 71.49
C LYS A 221 -11.29 56.14 71.81
N ARG A 222 -12.36 56.83 71.41
CA ARG A 222 -13.75 56.36 71.65
C ARG A 222 -14.18 55.20 70.72
N LEU A 223 -13.42 54.93 69.66
CA LEU A 223 -13.67 53.90 68.64
C LEU A 223 -12.64 52.76 68.66
N GLU A 224 -11.55 52.90 69.41
CA GLU A 224 -10.51 51.88 69.57
C GLU A 224 -11.08 50.57 70.16
N ASP A 225 -10.55 49.43 69.69
CA ASP A 225 -10.83 48.07 70.16
C ASP A 225 -12.29 47.58 70.11
N ASN A 226 -13.18 48.25 69.36
CA ASN A 226 -14.56 47.79 69.20
C ASN A 226 -15.09 48.00 67.76
N GLU A 227 -15.30 46.90 67.04
CA GLU A 227 -15.77 46.90 65.65
C GLU A 227 -17.22 47.39 65.51
N GLU A 228 -18.12 47.06 66.43
CA GLU A 228 -19.51 47.51 66.40
C GLU A 228 -19.62 49.03 66.57
N LYS A 229 -18.81 49.62 67.45
CA LYS A 229 -18.75 51.08 67.63
C LYS A 229 -18.24 51.79 66.38
N ARG A 230 -17.26 51.21 65.69
CA ARG A 230 -16.74 51.74 64.41
C ARG A 230 -17.81 51.71 63.32
N ASN A 231 -18.47 50.57 63.13
CA ASN A 231 -19.56 50.42 62.16
C ASN A 231 -20.75 51.36 62.46
N PHE A 232 -21.07 51.57 63.74
CA PHE A 232 -22.10 52.53 64.14
C PHE A 232 -21.69 53.97 63.82
N ALA A 233 -20.44 54.36 64.10
CA ALA A 233 -19.93 55.69 63.82
C ALA A 233 -19.82 55.97 62.31
N GLU A 234 -19.39 55.00 61.51
CA GLU A 234 -19.34 55.08 60.05
C GLU A 234 -20.74 55.24 59.45
N LYS A 235 -21.72 54.41 59.87
CA LYS A 235 -23.11 54.57 59.44
C LYS A 235 -23.68 55.93 59.85
N GLY A 236 -23.40 56.37 61.08
CA GLY A 236 -23.82 57.69 61.56
C GLY A 236 -23.22 58.84 60.75
N LEU A 237 -21.96 58.71 60.31
CA LEU A 237 -21.29 59.68 59.45
C LEU A 237 -21.98 59.83 58.08
N HIS A 238 -22.46 58.72 57.51
CA HIS A 238 -23.17 58.73 56.22
C HIS A 238 -24.61 59.26 56.31
N LEU A 239 -25.23 59.18 57.49
CA LEU A 239 -26.63 59.55 57.68
C LEU A 239 -26.81 61.02 58.08
N HIS A 240 -25.82 61.61 58.73
CA HIS A 240 -25.94 62.96 59.29
C HIS A 240 -25.02 63.98 58.61
N LYS A 241 -25.36 65.26 58.72
CA LYS A 241 -24.53 66.42 58.34
C LYS A 241 -24.29 67.35 59.52
N VAL A 242 -23.25 68.19 59.40
CA VAL A 242 -22.96 69.23 60.39
C VAL A 242 -24.19 70.12 60.61
N GLY A 243 -24.60 70.32 61.85
CA GLY A 243 -25.78 71.12 62.22
C GLY A 243 -27.11 70.36 62.26
N GLU A 244 -27.16 69.08 61.86
CA GLU A 244 -28.37 68.26 62.00
C GLU A 244 -28.54 67.71 63.43
N ILE A 245 -29.77 67.37 63.81
CA ILE A 245 -30.09 66.74 65.10
C ILE A 245 -29.97 65.22 64.94
N CYS A 246 -29.10 64.61 65.75
CA CYS A 246 -28.90 63.17 65.77
C CYS A 246 -30.20 62.43 66.13
N SER A 247 -30.65 61.52 65.26
CA SER A 247 -31.89 60.75 65.49
C SER A 247 -31.81 59.76 66.67
N PHE A 248 -30.61 59.45 67.16
CA PHE A 248 -30.41 58.53 68.29
C PHE A 248 -30.36 59.25 69.64
N CYS A 249 -29.53 60.29 69.77
CA CYS A 249 -29.31 60.97 71.06
C CYS A 249 -29.92 62.38 71.16
N GLY A 250 -30.48 62.93 70.07
CA GLY A 250 -31.13 64.24 70.07
C GLY A 250 -30.19 65.45 70.11
N ASN A 251 -28.88 65.24 70.07
CA ASN A 251 -27.88 66.32 70.06
C ASN A 251 -27.59 66.83 68.65
N ILE A 252 -27.18 68.10 68.53
CA ILE A 252 -26.72 68.70 67.26
C ILE A 252 -25.34 68.13 66.90
N ILE A 253 -25.13 67.77 65.64
CA ILE A 253 -23.84 67.28 65.13
C ILE A 253 -22.82 68.41 65.05
N ASN A 254 -21.79 68.32 65.90
CA ASN A 254 -20.69 69.27 65.99
C ASN A 254 -19.72 69.11 64.81
N GLU A 255 -19.30 70.24 64.24
CA GLU A 255 -18.36 70.31 63.11
C GLU A 255 -17.00 69.68 63.44
N LYS A 256 -16.50 69.83 64.68
CA LYS A 256 -15.22 69.24 65.09
C LYS A 256 -15.24 67.71 65.08
N GLU A 257 -16.25 67.10 65.71
CA GLU A 257 -16.39 65.65 65.80
C GLU A 257 -16.72 65.04 64.43
N TYR A 258 -17.54 65.73 63.63
CA TYR A 258 -17.84 65.32 62.26
C TYR A 258 -16.58 65.32 61.40
N SER A 259 -15.78 66.40 61.44
CA SER A 259 -14.53 66.51 60.68
C SER A 259 -13.48 65.49 61.12
N GLU A 260 -13.44 65.14 62.41
CA GLU A 260 -12.59 64.08 62.96
C GLU A 260 -12.98 62.72 62.37
N LEU A 261 -14.28 62.39 62.33
CA LEU A 261 -14.79 61.16 61.72
C LEU A 261 -14.59 61.12 60.19
N VAL A 262 -14.75 62.26 59.50
CA VAL A 262 -14.45 62.39 58.07
C VAL A 262 -12.97 62.09 57.82
N LYS A 263 -12.05 62.66 58.60
CA LYS A 263 -10.62 62.36 58.44
C LYS A 263 -10.26 60.93 58.82
N TYR A 264 -11.03 60.31 59.73
CA TYR A 264 -10.84 58.94 60.17
C TYR A 264 -11.32 57.89 59.15
N PHE A 265 -12.53 58.04 58.61
CA PHE A 265 -13.14 57.07 57.69
C PHE A 265 -12.95 57.41 56.21
N LEU A 266 -12.83 58.69 55.87
CA LEU A 266 -12.80 59.19 54.49
C LEU A 266 -11.43 59.76 54.09
N ALA A 267 -10.36 59.41 54.83
CA ALA A 267 -8.99 59.67 54.41
C ALA A 267 -8.76 59.11 53.00
N ASP A 268 -7.99 59.84 52.18
CA ASP A 268 -7.75 59.47 50.78
C ASP A 268 -7.18 58.05 50.67
N ASP A 269 -6.30 57.65 51.60
CA ASP A 269 -5.73 56.30 51.70
C ASP A 269 -6.78 55.18 51.83
N ILE A 270 -7.87 55.42 52.58
CA ILE A 270 -8.95 54.42 52.79
C ILE A 270 -9.78 54.30 51.51
N LYS A 271 -10.11 55.43 50.87
CA LYS A 271 -10.85 55.44 49.60
C LYS A 271 -10.05 54.81 48.47
N GLU A 272 -8.74 55.07 48.41
CA GLU A 272 -7.84 54.44 47.44
C GLU A 272 -7.77 52.93 47.65
N PHE A 273 -7.70 52.47 48.89
CA PHE A 273 -7.68 51.05 49.20
C PHE A 273 -9.02 50.36 48.88
N GLN A 274 -10.17 50.98 49.19
CA GLN A 274 -11.48 50.46 48.81
C GLN A 274 -11.62 50.37 47.27
N LYS A 275 -11.13 51.37 46.53
CA LYS A 275 -11.09 51.32 45.05
C LYS A 275 -10.20 50.19 44.55
N GLU A 276 -9.04 49.97 45.17
CA GLU A 276 -8.11 48.89 44.82
C GLU A 276 -8.76 47.50 44.97
N ILE A 277 -9.56 47.30 46.03
CA ILE A 277 -10.33 46.08 46.27
C ILE A 277 -11.41 45.90 45.19
N GLU A 278 -12.22 46.92 44.90
CA GLU A 278 -13.29 46.81 43.91
C GLU A 278 -12.74 46.60 42.49
N ILE A 279 -11.66 47.28 42.11
CA ILE A 279 -10.97 47.04 40.82
C ILE A 279 -10.51 45.59 40.72
N SER A 280 -9.96 45.03 41.80
CA SER A 280 -9.48 43.65 41.81
C SER A 280 -10.65 42.66 41.71
N LYS A 281 -11.78 42.90 42.40
CA LYS A 281 -13.01 42.09 42.26
C LYS A 281 -13.54 42.10 40.83
N ASP A 282 -13.64 43.28 40.22
CA ASP A 282 -14.13 43.41 38.85
C ASP A 282 -13.22 42.73 37.82
N ASN A 283 -11.90 42.78 38.02
CA ASN A 283 -10.96 42.03 37.18
C ASN A 283 -11.19 40.52 37.27
N TYR A 284 -11.38 39.96 38.47
CA TYR A 284 -11.65 38.54 38.63
C TYR A 284 -12.99 38.11 38.03
N ARG A 285 -14.04 38.93 38.19
CA ARG A 285 -15.34 38.68 37.55
C ARG A 285 -15.22 38.63 36.03
N LYS A 286 -14.50 39.59 35.42
CA LYS A 286 -14.26 39.61 33.97
C LYS A 286 -13.47 38.39 33.49
N ILE A 287 -12.47 37.95 34.25
CA ILE A 287 -11.69 36.76 33.93
C ILE A 287 -12.59 35.51 33.95
N ILE A 288 -13.40 35.34 34.98
CA ILE A 288 -14.35 34.22 35.08
C ILE A 288 -15.30 34.23 33.88
N GLU A 289 -15.93 35.38 33.59
CA GLU A 289 -16.86 35.53 32.46
C GLU A 289 -16.20 35.20 31.11
N ASN A 290 -14.97 35.65 30.89
CA ASN A 290 -14.22 35.34 29.67
C ASN A 290 -13.99 33.83 29.50
N ILE A 291 -13.60 33.13 30.56
CA ILE A 291 -13.35 31.68 30.55
C ILE A 291 -14.67 30.90 30.35
N GLU A 292 -15.76 31.34 30.97
CA GLU A 292 -17.08 30.70 30.82
C GLU A 292 -17.64 30.82 29.41
N ASN A 293 -17.37 31.93 28.73
CA ASN A 293 -17.88 32.22 27.40
C ASN A 293 -17.12 31.53 26.26
N ILE A 294 -15.98 30.87 26.54
CA ILE A 294 -15.26 30.09 25.52
C ILE A 294 -16.13 28.92 25.05
N LYS A 295 -16.37 28.85 23.73
CA LYS A 295 -17.18 27.81 23.09
C LYS A 295 -16.38 27.08 22.03
N PHE A 296 -16.57 25.76 21.97
CA PHE A 296 -15.96 24.91 20.96
C PHE A 296 -17.01 24.47 19.95
N ASP A 297 -16.91 24.99 18.73
CA ASP A 297 -17.78 24.54 17.64
C ASP A 297 -17.16 23.33 16.92
N LYS A 298 -17.69 22.13 17.21
CA LYS A 298 -17.26 20.87 16.57
C LYS A 298 -17.50 20.87 15.07
N ASN A 299 -18.42 21.70 14.55
CA ASN A 299 -18.71 21.76 13.13
C ASN A 299 -17.56 22.38 12.33
N ASN A 300 -16.68 23.15 12.96
CA ASN A 300 -15.50 23.76 12.32
C ASN A 300 -14.31 22.80 12.20
N PHE A 301 -14.46 21.53 12.58
CA PHE A 301 -13.38 20.54 12.55
C PHE A 301 -13.69 19.37 11.61
N TYR A 302 -12.66 18.90 10.92
CA TYR A 302 -12.74 17.69 10.09
C TYR A 302 -13.06 16.47 10.95
N PRO A 303 -13.79 15.46 10.41
CA PRO A 303 -14.13 14.24 11.14
C PRO A 303 -12.95 13.58 11.87
N ASN A 304 -11.78 13.52 11.23
CA ASN A 304 -10.53 12.98 11.79
C ASN A 304 -10.03 13.69 13.06
N ASN A 305 -10.45 14.94 13.28
CA ASN A 305 -10.00 15.75 14.41
C ASN A 305 -11.04 15.84 15.53
N ILE A 306 -12.26 15.33 15.33
CA ILE A 306 -13.34 15.42 16.33
C ILE A 306 -12.97 14.68 17.61
N GLU A 307 -12.34 13.51 17.51
CA GLU A 307 -11.94 12.73 18.70
C GLU A 307 -10.86 13.48 19.51
N LYS A 308 -9.86 14.04 18.81
CA LYS A 308 -8.81 14.85 19.45
C LYS A 308 -9.39 16.10 20.09
N LEU A 309 -10.29 16.80 19.39
CA LEU A 309 -10.99 17.97 19.92
C LEU A 309 -11.80 17.62 21.17
N THR A 310 -12.47 16.47 21.18
CA THR A 310 -13.25 16.04 22.34
C THR A 310 -12.36 15.87 23.58
N LYS A 311 -11.17 15.27 23.42
CA LYS A 311 -10.18 15.16 24.50
C LYS A 311 -9.70 16.53 25.00
N ILE A 312 -9.43 17.47 24.09
CA ILE A 312 -9.03 18.84 24.45
C ILE A 312 -10.15 19.57 25.21
N ILE A 313 -11.41 19.40 24.81
CA ILE A 313 -12.57 19.99 25.50
C ILE A 313 -12.68 19.43 26.92
N GLU A 314 -12.50 18.12 27.10
CA GLU A 314 -12.52 17.47 28.41
C GLU A 314 -11.41 18.00 29.32
N GLU A 315 -10.18 18.11 28.81
CA GLU A 315 -9.05 18.71 29.54
C GLU A 315 -9.31 20.18 29.90
N TYR A 316 -9.88 20.94 28.97
CA TYR A 316 -10.25 22.34 29.16
C TYR A 316 -11.27 22.51 30.30
N GLU A 317 -12.37 21.75 30.31
CA GLU A 317 -13.39 21.87 31.36
C GLU A 317 -12.82 21.56 32.75
N ILE A 318 -11.90 20.59 32.86
CA ILE A 318 -11.20 20.29 34.12
C ILE A 318 -10.35 21.48 34.58
N ILE A 319 -9.61 22.12 33.67
CA ILE A 319 -8.77 23.28 33.98
C ILE A 319 -9.63 24.49 34.35
N LYS A 320 -10.69 24.76 33.56
CA LYS A 320 -11.67 25.82 33.78
C LYS A 320 -12.29 25.74 35.17
N GLU A 321 -12.79 24.57 35.58
CA GLU A 321 -13.38 24.41 36.91
C GLU A 321 -12.39 24.73 38.03
N LYS A 322 -11.12 24.33 37.89
CA LYS A 322 -10.09 24.60 38.91
C LYS A 322 -9.79 26.09 39.02
N ILE A 323 -9.65 26.77 37.87
CA ILE A 323 -9.35 28.20 37.83
C ILE A 323 -10.51 29.02 38.40
N ILE A 324 -11.75 28.71 38.01
CA ILE A 324 -12.94 29.40 38.53
C ILE A 324 -13.04 29.25 40.05
N LYS A 325 -12.85 28.04 40.59
CA LYS A 325 -12.86 27.80 42.06
C LYS A 325 -11.83 28.67 42.80
N ILE A 326 -10.65 28.87 42.21
CA ILE A 326 -9.61 29.73 42.78
C ILE A 326 -10.06 31.20 42.78
N PHE A 327 -10.53 31.73 41.65
CA PHE A 327 -10.98 33.12 41.57
C PHE A 327 -12.23 33.40 42.42
N GLU A 328 -13.15 32.46 42.55
CA GLU A 328 -14.27 32.57 43.49
C GLU A 328 -13.79 32.63 44.95
N LEU A 329 -12.77 31.84 45.31
CA LEU A 329 -12.18 31.91 46.64
C LEU A 329 -11.54 33.27 46.89
N PHE A 330 -10.86 33.83 45.88
CA PHE A 330 -10.27 35.16 45.92
C PHE A 330 -11.33 36.25 46.12
N LEU A 331 -12.42 36.21 45.35
CA LEU A 331 -13.56 37.11 45.51
C LEU A 331 -14.14 37.04 46.93
N LYS A 332 -14.42 35.84 47.44
CA LYS A 332 -14.95 35.63 48.80
C LYS A 332 -14.03 36.17 49.90
N LYS A 333 -12.71 36.17 49.68
CA LYS A 333 -11.74 36.72 50.63
C LYS A 333 -11.72 38.25 50.58
N LEU A 334 -11.80 38.83 49.39
CA LEU A 334 -11.89 40.29 49.19
C LEU A 334 -13.24 40.87 49.64
N GLU A 335 -14.33 40.09 49.65
CA GLU A 335 -15.62 40.53 50.19
C GLU A 335 -15.65 40.62 51.72
N LYS A 336 -14.76 39.88 52.40
CA LYS A 336 -14.62 39.88 53.86
C LYS A 336 -13.60 40.90 54.38
N LYS A 337 -12.84 41.53 53.48
CA LYS A 337 -11.81 42.52 53.77
C LYS A 337 -12.39 43.91 53.52
#